data_AF-A0A7W5IK45-F1
#
_entry.id   AF-A0A7W5IK45-F1
#
_cell.length_a   1.000
_cell.length_b   1.000
_cell.length_c   1.000
_cell.angle_alpha   90.00
_cell.angle_beta   90.00
_cell.angle_gamma   90.00
#
_symmetry.space_group_name_H-M   'P 1'
#
loop_
_entity.id
_entity.type
_entity.pdbx_description
1 polymer ?
#
loop_
_entity_poly.entity_id
_entity_poly.type
_entity_poly.pdbx_seq_one_letter_code
_entity_poly.pdbx_strand_id
1 'polypeptide(L)'
;MHGTFILGLPGETQETIAKTIEYAKEINPHTIQVSLAAPYPGTTLYKQAVENGWMEENKVINLVSKEGVQLAAIGYPHLSREEIYHHLEQFYRQFYFRPSKIWEIVREMLTSWDMMKRRLREGVEFFRFLRAHEA
;
A
#
# COMPACT_ATOMS: atom_id res chain seq x y z
N MET A 1 15.24 9.87 0.55
CA MET A 1 14.52 9.48 -0.68
C MET A 1 13.19 8.86 -0.28
N HIS A 2 12.08 9.26 -0.93
CA HIS A 2 10.75 8.68 -0.73
C HIS A 2 10.42 7.75 -1.90
N GLY A 3 9.93 6.54 -1.62
CA GLY A 3 9.56 5.55 -2.65
C GLY A 3 8.05 5.38 -2.75
N THR A 4 7.51 5.43 -3.97
CA THR A 4 6.08 5.23 -4.23
C THR A 4 5.87 3.98 -5.08
N PHE A 5 4.99 3.09 -4.62
CA PHE A 5 4.70 1.81 -5.27
C PHE A 5 3.19 1.66 -5.49
N ILE A 6 2.82 0.93 -6.54
CA ILE A 6 1.42 0.62 -6.85
C ILE A 6 1.28 -0.91 -6.91
N LEU A 7 0.25 -1.46 -6.27
CA LEU A 7 -0.12 -2.87 -6.36
C LEU A 7 -1.53 -3.03 -6.95
N GLY A 8 -1.77 -4.14 -7.62
CA GLY A 8 -3.03 -4.50 -8.26
C GLY A 8 -3.20 -3.98 -9.69
N LEU A 9 -2.11 -3.68 -10.41
CA LEU A 9 -2.19 -3.28 -11.82
C LEU A 9 -2.56 -4.47 -12.73
N PRO A 10 -3.16 -4.25 -13.92
CA PRO A 10 -3.50 -5.34 -14.84
C PRO A 10 -2.26 -6.16 -15.22
N GLY A 11 -2.37 -7.49 -15.07
CA GLY A 11 -1.27 -8.42 -15.33
C GLY A 11 -0.34 -8.68 -14.13
N GLU A 12 -0.58 -8.03 -12.99
CA GLU A 12 0.13 -8.29 -11.74
C GLU A 12 -0.24 -9.68 -11.17
N THR A 13 0.76 -10.37 -10.62
CA THR A 13 0.65 -11.69 -9.97
C THR A 13 1.28 -11.65 -8.58
N GLN A 14 1.05 -12.69 -7.76
CA GLN A 14 1.68 -12.79 -6.44
C GLN A 14 3.21 -12.77 -6.53
N GLU A 15 3.79 -13.40 -7.56
CA GLU A 15 5.23 -13.43 -7.79
C GLU A 15 5.78 -12.05 -8.16
N THR A 16 5.06 -11.28 -8.97
CA THR A 16 5.52 -9.92 -9.32
C THR A 16 5.42 -8.99 -8.13
N ILE A 17 4.39 -9.12 -7.30
CA ILE A 17 4.27 -8.34 -6.05
C ILE A 17 5.44 -8.67 -5.11
N ALA A 18 5.76 -9.95 -4.93
CA ALA A 18 6.92 -10.37 -4.13
C ALA A 18 8.23 -9.78 -4.65
N LYS A 19 8.44 -9.75 -5.98
CA LYS A 19 9.60 -9.08 -6.59
C LYS A 19 9.63 -7.58 -6.29
N THR A 20 8.48 -6.90 -6.33
CA THR A 20 8.38 -5.48 -5.98
C THR A 20 8.75 -5.23 -4.51
N ILE A 21 8.33 -6.10 -3.60
CA ILE A 21 8.71 -6.04 -2.17
C ILE A 21 10.22 -6.18 -2.01
N GLU A 22 10.84 -7.17 -2.66
CA GLU A 22 12.29 -7.36 -2.60
C GLU A 22 13.04 -6.17 -3.20
N TYR A 23 12.56 -5.64 -4.33
CA TYR A 23 13.15 -4.44 -4.93
C TYR A 23 13.05 -3.21 -4.01
N ALA A 24 11.91 -3.01 -3.35
CA ALA A 24 11.77 -1.93 -2.38
C ALA A 24 12.74 -2.09 -1.21
N LYS A 25 12.94 -3.33 -0.75
CA LYS A 25 13.91 -3.64 0.30
C LYS A 25 15.34 -3.35 -0.13
N GLU A 26 15.69 -3.66 -1.37
CA GLU A 26 17.01 -3.44 -1.97
C GLU A 26 17.34 -1.94 -2.07
N ILE A 27 16.45 -1.13 -2.66
CA ILE A 27 16.69 0.31 -2.81
C ILE A 27 16.60 1.08 -1.48
N ASN A 28 15.95 0.48 -0.47
CA ASN A 28 15.85 0.94 0.91
C ASN A 28 15.54 2.46 1.07
N PRO A 29 14.44 2.99 0.50
CA PRO A 29 14.08 4.39 0.66
C PRO A 29 13.80 4.71 2.14
N HIS A 30 13.87 5.99 2.52
CA HIS A 30 13.67 6.40 3.91
C HIS A 30 12.21 6.22 4.35
N THR A 31 11.28 6.45 3.42
CA THR A 31 9.85 6.24 3.60
C THR A 31 9.27 5.65 2.32
N ILE A 32 8.21 4.86 2.47
CA ILE A 32 7.44 4.33 1.34
C ILE A 32 5.98 4.73 1.43
N GLN A 33 5.36 4.87 0.25
CA GLN A 33 3.93 4.89 0.06
C GLN A 33 3.56 3.78 -0.92
N VAL A 34 2.71 2.85 -0.50
CA VAL A 34 2.17 1.81 -1.36
C VAL A 34 0.68 2.07 -1.55
N SER A 35 0.26 2.26 -2.79
CA SER A 35 -1.15 2.50 -3.17
C SER A 35 -1.71 1.32 -3.94
N LEU A 36 -3.03 1.17 -3.90
CA LEU A 36 -3.73 0.17 -4.72
C LEU A 36 -4.16 0.80 -6.04
N ALA A 37 -4.13 0.00 -7.11
CA ALA A 37 -4.59 0.43 -8.42
C ALA A 37 -6.09 0.76 -8.36
N ALA A 38 -6.40 2.05 -8.49
CA ALA A 38 -7.75 2.58 -8.43
C ALA A 38 -8.25 2.94 -9.84
N PRO A 39 -9.28 2.26 -10.38
CA PRO A 39 -9.86 2.56 -11.68
C PRO A 39 -10.77 3.78 -11.60
N TYR A 40 -10.24 4.99 -11.84
CA TYR A 40 -11.05 6.21 -11.85
C TYR A 40 -11.86 6.34 -13.15
N PRO A 41 -13.14 6.75 -13.09
CA PRO A 41 -13.97 6.97 -14.28
C PRO A 41 -13.29 7.82 -15.34
N GLY A 42 -13.37 7.40 -16.60
CA GLY A 42 -12.73 8.07 -17.73
C GLY A 42 -11.28 7.66 -18.00
N THR A 43 -10.63 6.91 -17.10
CA THR A 43 -9.29 6.34 -17.35
C THR A 43 -9.35 5.06 -18.19
N THR A 44 -8.24 4.71 -18.84
CA THR A 44 -8.10 3.42 -19.54
C THR A 44 -8.29 2.25 -18.60
N LEU A 45 -7.74 2.34 -17.38
CA LEU A 45 -7.86 1.30 -16.36
C LEU A 45 -9.32 1.05 -15.98
N TYR A 46 -10.13 2.11 -15.90
CA TYR A 46 -11.57 2.00 -15.65
C TYR A 46 -12.32 1.26 -16.76
N LYS A 47 -12.05 1.61 -18.02
CA LYS A 47 -12.67 0.92 -19.16
C LYS A 47 -12.35 -0.57 -19.14
N GLN A 48 -11.07 -0.92 -18.93
CA GLN A 48 -10.65 -2.31 -18.82
C GLN A 48 -11.30 -3.03 -17.63
N ALA A 49 -11.41 -2.38 -16.48
CA ALA A 49 -12.00 -2.98 -15.29
C ALA A 49 -13.49 -3.30 -15.47
N VAL A 50 -14.25 -2.44 -16.16
CA VAL A 50 -15.66 -2.67 -16.48
C VAL A 50 -15.82 -3.73 -17.57
N GLU A 51 -15.09 -3.60 -18.68
CA GLU A 51 -15.16 -4.52 -19.83
C GLU A 51 -14.80 -5.97 -19.47
N ASN A 52 -13.83 -6.16 -18.57
CA ASN A 52 -13.38 -7.49 -18.15
C ASN A 52 -14.07 -7.98 -16.86
N GLY A 53 -15.03 -7.22 -16.32
CA GLY A 53 -15.75 -7.59 -15.09
C GLY A 53 -14.89 -7.61 -13.83
N TRP A 54 -13.72 -6.97 -13.83
CA TRP A 54 -12.86 -6.85 -12.66
C TRP A 54 -13.42 -5.89 -11.59
N MET A 55 -14.37 -5.04 -11.99
CA MET A 55 -15.11 -4.12 -11.14
C MET A 55 -16.55 -3.95 -11.62
N GLU A 56 -17.48 -3.82 -10.68
CA GLU A 56 -18.87 -3.46 -10.97
C GLU A 56 -18.99 -1.95 -11.20
N GLU A 57 -19.69 -1.55 -12.27
CA GLU A 57 -19.88 -0.15 -12.68
C GLU A 57 -20.47 0.75 -11.57
N ASN A 58 -21.28 0.18 -10.66
CA ASN A 58 -21.91 0.92 -9.55
C ASN A 58 -21.02 1.07 -8.30
N LYS A 59 -19.87 0.39 -8.21
CA LYS A 59 -18.96 0.45 -7.03
C LYS A 59 -17.96 1.62 -7.08
N VAL A 60 -18.00 2.42 -8.14
CA VAL A 60 -17.19 3.63 -8.36
C VAL A 60 -17.39 4.68 -7.26
N ILE A 61 -18.53 4.66 -6.59
CA ILE A 61 -18.91 5.70 -5.64
C ILE A 61 -18.11 5.57 -4.32
N ASN A 62 -17.43 4.44 -4.07
CA ASN A 62 -16.65 4.18 -2.86
C ASN A 62 -15.14 3.96 -3.14
N LEU A 63 -14.54 4.75 -4.05
CA LEU A 63 -13.09 4.67 -4.32
C LEU A 63 -12.23 5.11 -3.12
N VAL A 64 -12.81 5.87 -2.17
CA VAL A 64 -12.13 6.39 -0.97
C VAL A 64 -13.11 6.29 0.20
N SER A 65 -12.70 5.61 1.29
CA SER A 65 -13.46 5.61 2.55
C SER A 65 -13.49 7.01 3.16
N LYS A 66 -14.45 7.29 4.05
CA LYS A 66 -14.49 8.54 4.82
C LYS A 66 -13.20 8.79 5.64
N GLU A 67 -12.43 7.74 5.91
CA GLU A 67 -11.11 7.81 6.57
C GLU A 67 -9.93 7.96 5.61
N GLY A 68 -10.14 8.16 4.30
CA GLY A 68 -9.08 8.34 3.30
C GLY A 68 -8.43 7.05 2.79
N VAL A 69 -8.96 5.89 3.17
CA VAL A 69 -8.47 4.57 2.73
C VAL A 69 -9.03 4.25 1.34
N GLN A 70 -8.17 3.91 0.38
CA GLN A 70 -8.62 3.42 -0.93
C GLN A 70 -9.25 2.04 -0.75
N LEU A 71 -10.58 1.95 -0.91
CA LEU A 71 -11.37 0.72 -0.73
C LEU A 71 -11.58 -0.07 -2.04
N ALA A 72 -11.22 0.50 -3.18
CA ALA A 72 -11.50 -0.09 -4.48
C ALA A 72 -10.27 -0.77 -5.09
N ALA A 73 -9.93 -1.94 -4.59
CA ALA A 73 -9.04 -2.84 -5.33
C ALA A 73 -9.82 -3.46 -6.50
N ILE A 74 -9.20 -3.50 -7.68
CA ILE A 74 -9.64 -4.32 -8.80
C ILE A 74 -9.45 -5.79 -8.43
N GLY A 75 -10.40 -6.67 -8.78
CA GLY A 75 -10.27 -8.10 -8.57
C GLY A 75 -10.03 -8.83 -9.89
N TYR A 76 -8.97 -9.64 -9.96
CA TYR A 76 -8.65 -10.45 -11.13
C TYR A 76 -9.00 -11.92 -10.88
N PRO A 77 -9.28 -12.72 -11.93
CA PRO A 77 -9.54 -14.15 -11.77
C PRO A 77 -8.41 -14.93 -11.08
N HIS A 78 -7.16 -14.49 -11.26
CA HIS A 78 -5.96 -15.11 -10.69
C HIS A 78 -5.40 -14.36 -9.47
N LEU A 79 -6.00 -13.24 -9.08
CA LEU A 79 -5.55 -12.39 -7.99
C LEU A 79 -6.73 -11.58 -7.44
N SER A 80 -7.31 -12.07 -6.35
CA SER A 80 -8.48 -11.46 -5.71
C SER A 80 -8.14 -10.11 -5.06
N ARG A 81 -9.19 -9.32 -4.78
CA ARG A 81 -9.05 -8.02 -4.10
C ARG A 81 -8.42 -8.21 -2.73
N GLU A 82 -8.91 -9.21 -2.00
CA GLU A 82 -8.49 -9.58 -0.66
C GLU A 82 -7.01 -10.00 -0.65
N GLU A 83 -6.54 -10.73 -1.65
CA GLU A 83 -5.12 -11.07 -1.80
C GLU A 83 -4.26 -9.83 -2.07
N ILE A 84 -4.71 -8.89 -2.91
CA ILE A 84 -3.99 -7.64 -3.17
C ILE A 84 -3.86 -6.82 -1.88
N TYR A 85 -4.93 -6.73 -1.09
CA TYR A 85 -4.89 -6.08 0.24
C TYR A 85 -3.94 -6.79 1.20
N HIS A 86 -3.99 -8.13 1.25
CA HIS A 86 -3.09 -8.88 2.10
C HIS A 86 -1.63 -8.62 1.72
N HIS A 87 -1.32 -8.56 0.43
CA HIS A 87 0.01 -8.21 -0.04
C HIS A 87 0.43 -6.78 0.29
N LEU A 88 -0.49 -5.81 0.32
CA LEU A 88 -0.22 -4.44 0.77
C LEU A 88 0.27 -4.42 2.24
N GLU A 89 -0.44 -5.11 3.13
CA GLU A 89 -0.04 -5.23 4.53
C GLU A 89 1.30 -5.96 4.68
N GLN A 90 1.47 -7.06 3.96
CA GLN A 90 2.73 -7.79 3.90
C GLN A 90 3.87 -6.90 3.42
N PHE A 91 3.66 -6.05 2.42
CA PHE A 91 4.65 -5.11 1.90
C PHE A 91 5.14 -4.19 3.01
N TYR A 92 4.21 -3.50 3.69
CA TYR A 92 4.56 -2.59 4.78
C TYR A 92 5.26 -3.32 5.92
N ARG A 93 4.78 -4.50 6.30
CA ARG A 93 5.39 -5.31 7.36
C ARG A 93 6.81 -5.72 7.00
N GLN A 94 7.01 -6.31 5.83
CA GLN A 94 8.32 -6.77 5.38
C GLN A 94 9.30 -5.62 5.13
N PHE A 95 8.81 -4.43 4.79
CA PHE A 95 9.65 -3.27 4.58
C PHE A 95 10.08 -2.59 5.89
N TYR A 96 9.13 -2.29 6.79
CA TYR A 96 9.42 -1.52 8.01
C TYR A 96 9.96 -2.37 9.16
N PHE A 97 9.59 -3.66 9.27
CA PHE A 97 10.04 -4.52 10.38
C PHE A 97 11.41 -5.16 10.13
N ARG A 98 12.23 -4.57 9.25
CA ARG A 98 13.62 -5.01 9.04
C ARG A 98 14.50 -4.41 10.15
N PRO A 99 15.34 -5.21 10.84
CA PRO A 99 16.21 -4.71 11.90
C PRO A 99 17.06 -3.50 11.48
N SER A 100 17.58 -3.50 10.25
CA SER A 100 18.34 -2.38 9.69
C SER A 100 17.52 -1.11 9.52
N LYS A 101 16.28 -1.21 9.02
CA LYS A 101 15.37 -0.06 8.84
C LYS A 101 14.88 0.47 10.18
N ILE A 102 14.55 -0.42 11.13
CA ILE A 102 14.19 -0.01 12.50
C ILE A 102 15.35 0.77 13.12
N TRP A 103 16.59 0.29 13.00
CA TRP A 103 17.77 0.98 13.52
C TRP A 103 17.98 2.35 12.87
N GLU A 104 17.80 2.46 11.55
CA GLU A 104 17.86 3.73 10.82
C GLU A 104 16.86 4.75 11.41
N ILE A 105 15.61 4.34 11.58
CA ILE A 105 14.54 5.20 12.14
C ILE A 105 14.85 5.59 13.59
N VAL A 106 15.25 4.63 14.44
CA VAL A 106 15.56 4.89 15.85
C VAL A 106 16.76 5.83 15.98
N ARG A 107 17.84 5.61 15.21
CA ARG A 107 19.02 6.48 15.22
C ARG A 107 18.66 7.90 14.82
N GLU A 108 17.85 8.08 13.78
CA GLU A 108 17.36 9.40 13.38
C GLU A 108 16.52 10.06 14.50
N MET A 109 15.64 9.31 15.15
CA MET A 109 14.83 9.82 16.26
C MET A 109 15.68 10.27 17.46
N LEU A 110 16.79 9.59 17.75
CA LEU A 110 17.71 9.97 18.82
C LEU A 110 18.49 11.27 18.52
N THR A 111 18.60 11.66 17.25
CA THR A 111 19.34 12.87 16.84
C THR A 111 18.52 14.16 16.88
N SER A 112 17.18 14.09 16.88
CA SER A 112 16.31 15.28 16.90
C SER A 112 15.00 15.05 17.65
N TRP A 113 14.77 15.85 18.68
CA TRP A 113 13.56 15.82 19.51
C TRP A 113 12.28 16.13 18.71
N ASP A 114 12.34 17.04 17.74
CA ASP A 114 11.21 17.37 16.87
C ASP A 114 10.91 16.23 15.89
N MET A 115 11.95 15.57 15.36
CA MET A 115 11.74 14.37 14.54
C MET A 115 11.15 13.23 15.36
N MET A 116 11.60 13.03 16.60
CA MET A 116 11.06 12.00 17.48
C MET A 116 9.54 12.15 17.68
N LYS A 117 9.08 13.37 17.97
CA LYS A 117 7.64 13.67 18.11
C LYS A 117 6.86 13.39 16.83
N ARG A 118 7.37 13.81 15.67
CA ARG A 118 6.71 13.58 14.37
C ARG A 118 6.62 12.08 14.04
N ARG A 119 7.71 11.34 14.18
CA ARG A 119 7.77 9.90 13.89
C ARG A 119 6.89 9.07 14.82
N LEU A 120 6.81 9.42 16.10
CA LEU A 120 5.90 8.74 17.03
C LEU A 120 4.43 8.95 16.65
N ARG A 121 4.06 10.16 16.21
CA ARG A 121 2.71 10.43 15.71
C ARG A 121 2.41 9.64 14.43
N GLU A 122 3.32 9.66 13.46
CA GLU A 122 3.23 8.88 12.22
C GLU A 122 3.11 7.38 12.52
N GLY A 123 3.88 6.87 13.48
CA GLY A 123 3.83 5.48 13.93
C GLY A 123 2.48 5.13 14.55
N VAL A 124 1.91 5.99 15.39
CA VAL A 124 0.55 5.78 15.97
C VAL A 124 -0.52 5.79 14.88
N GLU A 125 -0.42 6.68 13.88
CA GLU A 125 -1.33 6.70 12.73
C GLU A 125 -1.20 5.42 11.88
N PHE A 126 0.03 4.92 11.67
CA PHE A 126 0.29 3.66 10.98
C PHE A 126 -0.23 2.43 11.73
N PHE A 127 0.00 2.32 13.04
CA PHE A 127 -0.53 1.21 13.84
C PHE A 127 -2.06 1.25 13.93
N ARG A 128 -2.65 2.45 13.96
CA ARG A 128 -4.10 2.62 13.88
C ARG A 128 -4.63 2.18 12.53
N PHE A 129 -3.93 2.50 11.43
CA PHE A 129 -4.25 2.01 10.10
C PHE A 129 -4.21 0.47 10.06
N LEU A 130 -3.16 -0.17 10.58
CA LEU A 130 -3.11 -1.63 10.64
C LEU A 130 -4.24 -2.24 11.49
N ARG A 131 -4.54 -1.67 12.66
CA ARG A 131 -5.57 -2.21 13.57
C ARG A 131 -7.00 -1.96 13.14
N ALA A 132 -7.28 -0.86 12.44
CA ALA A 132 -8.62 -0.53 11.97
C ALA A 132 -9.16 -1.51 10.92
N HIS A 133 -8.29 -2.36 10.34
CA HIS A 133 -8.65 -3.30 9.27
C HIS A 133 -8.52 -4.77 9.70
N GLU A 134 -8.14 -5.04 10.96
CA GLU A 134 -8.16 -6.37 11.59
C GLU A 134 -9.55 -6.73 12.18
N ALA A 135 -10.57 -5.87 12.05
CA ALA A 135 -11.89 -6.01 12.68
C ALA A 135 -13.04 -6.08 11.66
#